data_AF-A0A7V9LJX5-F1
#
_entry.id   AF-A0A7V9LJX5-F1
#
_cell.length_a   1.000
_cell.length_b   1.000
_cell.length_c   1.000
_cell.angle_alpha   90.00
_cell.angle_beta   90.00
_cell.angle_gamma   90.00
#
_symmetry.space_group_name_H-M   'P 1'
#
loop_
_entity.id
_entity.type
_entity.pdbx_description
1 polymer ?
#
loop_
_entity_poly.entity_id
_entity_poly.type
_entity_poly.pdbx_seq_one_letter_code
_entity_poly.pdbx_strand_id
1 'polypeptide(L)' 'KKTAERLLLELKGKLGADLGSARPNAAGDTAADVIHALLALGYNEREANAAARGVPADASVSDGIRLALKSLAK' A
#
# COMPACT_ATOMS: atom_id res chain seq x y z
N LYS A 1 20.08 4.93 -22.55
CA LYS A 1 18.73 4.86 -21.93
C LYS A 1 18.88 4.48 -20.45
N LYS A 2 19.40 5.39 -19.61
CA LYS A 2 19.80 5.15 -18.19
C LYS A 2 19.09 6.10 -17.21
N THR A 3 17.91 6.60 -17.59
CA THR A 3 17.15 7.59 -16.79
C THR A 3 16.07 6.97 -15.93
N ALA A 4 15.62 5.74 -16.23
CA ALA A 4 14.59 5.06 -15.45
C ALA A 4 15.14 4.41 -14.15
N GLU A 5 16.38 3.91 -14.18
CA GLU A 5 16.97 3.19 -13.03
C GLU A 5 17.37 4.12 -11.88
N ARG A 6 17.70 5.39 -12.19
CA ARG A 6 18.08 6.39 -11.17
C ARG A 6 16.86 6.95 -10.42
N LEU A 7 15.71 6.99 -11.07
CA LEU A 7 14.42 7.39 -10.47
C LEU A 7 13.92 6.38 -9.43
N LEU A 8 14.11 5.08 -9.67
CA LEU A 8 13.74 4.03 -8.72
C LEU A 8 14.53 4.12 -7.40
N LEU A 9 15.80 4.52 -7.47
CA LEU A 9 16.66 4.61 -6.29
C LEU A 9 16.34 5.85 -5.44
N GLU A 10 16.02 6.97 -6.08
CA GLU A 10 15.63 8.22 -5.41
C GLU A 10 14.23 8.11 -4.77
N LEU A 11 13.34 7.28 -5.32
CA LEU A 11 12.04 6.96 -4.72
C LEU A 11 12.18 6.06 -3.49
N LYS A 12 13.05 5.05 -3.53
CA LYS A 12 13.35 4.20 -2.37
C LYS A 12 13.90 5.01 -1.19
N GLY A 13 14.74 6.02 -1.46
CA GLY A 13 15.31 6.90 -0.44
C GLY A 13 14.28 7.83 0.23
N LYS A 14 13.17 8.16 -0.46
CA LYS A 14 12.11 9.05 0.06
C LYS A 14 11.05 8.32 0.86
N LEU A 15 10.76 7.05 0.54
CA LEU A 15 9.72 6.28 1.21
C LEU A 15 10.04 5.99 2.69
N GLY A 16 11.32 5.94 3.08
CA GLY A 16 11.72 5.77 4.48
C GLY A 16 11.50 7.00 5.37
N ALA A 17 11.32 8.19 4.79
CA ALA A 17 11.24 9.45 5.55
C ALA A 17 9.80 9.89 5.87
N ASP A 18 8.79 9.37 5.16
CA ASP A 18 7.38 9.76 5.33
C ASP A 18 6.56 8.78 6.20
N LEU A 19 7.14 7.65 6.60
CA LEU A 19 6.53 6.70 7.56
C LEU A 19 6.40 7.26 8.99
N GLY A 20 6.84 8.50 9.24
CA GLY A 20 6.73 9.19 10.54
C GLY A 20 5.35 9.77 10.86
N SER A 21 4.36 9.64 9.96
CA SER A 21 3.04 10.29 10.12
C SER A 21 1.89 9.31 10.18
N ALA A 22 2.05 8.14 10.80
CA ALA A 22 0.92 7.33 11.25
C ALA A 22 0.21 8.06 12.40
N ARG A 23 -0.56 9.11 12.07
CA ARG A 23 -1.45 9.81 13.00
C ARG A 23 -2.69 8.95 13.24
N PRO A 24 -3.07 8.68 14.49
CA PRO A 24 -4.26 7.89 14.80
C PRO A 24 -5.48 8.82 14.80
N ASN A 25 -5.98 9.23 13.62
CA ASN A 25 -7.15 10.11 13.55
C ASN A 25 -8.27 9.55 12.66
N ALA A 26 -9.40 9.30 13.31
CA ALA A 26 -10.78 9.30 12.81
C ALA A 26 -11.13 8.24 11.76
N ALA A 27 -11.86 7.20 12.19
CA ALA A 27 -12.63 6.27 11.34
C ALA A 27 -11.96 6.02 9.98
N GLY A 28 -10.73 5.50 10.04
CA GLY A 28 -9.89 5.27 8.86
C GLY A 28 -10.59 4.32 7.91
N ASP A 29 -10.69 4.72 6.65
CA ASP A 29 -11.16 3.87 5.58
C ASP A 29 -10.27 2.63 5.51
N THR A 30 -10.80 1.45 5.87
CA THR A 30 -10.07 0.17 5.84
C THR A 30 -9.32 -0.01 4.52
N ALA A 31 -9.89 0.48 3.40
CA ALA A 31 -9.24 0.40 2.11
C ALA A 31 -7.93 1.22 2.05
N ALA A 32 -7.91 2.41 2.66
CA ALA A 32 -6.72 3.26 2.71
C ALA A 32 -5.61 2.62 3.56
N ASP A 33 -5.95 2.03 4.70
CA ASP A 33 -4.98 1.33 5.55
C ASP A 33 -4.41 0.08 4.85
N VAL A 34 -5.25 -0.66 4.12
CA VAL A 34 -4.80 -1.78 3.28
C VAL A 34 -3.85 -1.29 2.18
N ILE A 35 -4.17 -0.19 1.49
CA ILE A 35 -3.31 0.39 0.44
C ILE A 35 -1.95 0.78 1.03
N HIS A 36 -1.93 1.49 2.16
CA HIS A 36 -0.68 1.89 2.81
C HIS A 36 0.17 0.68 3.23
N ALA A 37 -0.45 -0.36 3.77
CA ALA A 37 0.26 -1.60 4.12
C ALA A 37 0.88 -2.28 2.89
N LEU A 38 0.17 -2.34 1.77
CA LEU A 38 0.69 -2.94 0.53
C LEU A 38 1.85 -2.11 -0.04
N LEU A 39 1.75 -0.78 -0.03
CA LEU A 39 2.84 0.11 -0.43
C LEU A 39 4.08 -0.08 0.45
N ALA A 40 3.90 -0.21 1.76
CA ALA A 40 4.99 -0.47 2.70
C ALA A 40 5.67 -1.83 2.49
N LEU A 41 4.93 -2.83 1.97
CA LEU A 41 5.47 -4.12 1.56
C LEU A 41 6.23 -4.08 0.22
N GLY A 42 6.18 -2.96 -0.51
CA GLY A 42 6.89 -2.76 -1.78
C GLY A 42 6.05 -3.01 -3.02
N TYR A 43 4.73 -3.18 -2.89
CA TYR A 43 3.82 -3.18 -4.04
C TYR A 43 3.65 -1.77 -4.60
N ASN A 44 3.29 -1.65 -5.88
CA ASN A 44 3.06 -0.35 -6.49
C ASN A 44 1.62 0.17 -6.23
N GLU A 45 1.40 1.48 -6.40
CA GLU A 45 0.08 2.10 -6.15
C GLU A 45 -1.05 1.53 -7.00
N ARG A 46 -0.76 1.10 -8.24
CA ARG A 46 -1.77 0.51 -9.12
C ARG A 46 -2.24 -0.84 -8.57
N GLU A 47 -1.31 -1.69 -8.16
CA GLU A 47 -1.57 -3.00 -7.56
C GLU A 47 -2.28 -2.86 -6.21
N ALA A 48 -1.79 -1.97 -5.35
CA ALA A 48 -2.38 -1.73 -4.04
C ALA A 48 -3.84 -1.26 -4.13
N ASN A 49 -4.13 -0.30 -5.01
CA ASN A 49 -5.50 0.17 -5.26
C ASN A 49 -6.38 -0.90 -5.91
N ALA A 50 -5.83 -1.70 -6.84
CA ALA A 50 -6.57 -2.78 -7.48
C ALA A 50 -6.96 -3.86 -6.47
N ALA A 51 -6.04 -4.21 -5.56
CA ALA A 51 -6.26 -5.22 -4.53
C ALA A 51 -7.23 -4.74 -3.44
N ALA A 52 -7.14 -3.46 -3.03
CA ALA A 52 -8.04 -2.86 -2.05
C ALA A 52 -9.50 -2.79 -2.52
N ARG A 53 -9.75 -2.70 -3.83
CA ARG A 53 -11.12 -2.77 -4.39
C ARG A 53 -11.81 -4.12 -4.17
N GLY A 54 -11.03 -5.18 -3.97
CA GLY A 54 -11.54 -6.51 -3.65
C GLY A 54 -11.80 -6.73 -2.15
N VAL A 55 -11.50 -5.74 -1.31
CA VAL A 55 -11.66 -5.83 0.15
C VAL A 55 -13.08 -5.38 0.53
N PRO A 56 -13.86 -6.22 1.25
CA PRO A 56 -15.16 -5.83 1.78
C PRO A 56 -15.05 -4.65 2.77
N ALA A 57 -16.05 -3.77 2.78
CA ALA A 57 -16.07 -2.60 3.68
C ALA A 57 -16.21 -2.98 5.16
N ASP A 58 -16.73 -4.18 5.44
CA ASP A 58 -16.86 -4.78 6.77
C ASP A 58 -15.64 -5.62 7.19
N ALA A 59 -14.64 -5.79 6.30
CA ALA A 59 -13.42 -6.50 6.63
C ALA A 59 -12.56 -5.67 7.60
N SER A 60 -11.86 -6.35 8.51
CA SER A 60 -10.80 -5.72 9.29
C SER A 60 -9.60 -5.39 8.39
N VAL A 61 -8.77 -4.42 8.77
CA VAL A 61 -7.53 -4.08 8.04
C VAL A 61 -6.66 -5.32 7.82
N SER A 62 -6.51 -6.16 8.86
CA SER A 62 -5.75 -7.41 8.78
C SER A 62 -6.32 -8.40 7.76
N ASP A 63 -7.64 -8.54 7.69
CA ASP A 63 -8.29 -9.43 6.71
C ASP A 63 -8.26 -8.84 5.31
N GLY A 64 -8.40 -7.52 5.19
CA GLY A 64 -8.23 -6.79 3.94
C GLY A 64 -6.84 -6.95 3.36
N ILE A 65 -5.78 -6.85 4.16
CA ILE A 65 -4.40 -7.10 3.71
C ILE A 65 -4.26 -8.54 3.23
N ARG A 66 -4.78 -9.53 3.97
CA ARG A 66 -4.72 -10.94 3.56
C ARG A 66 -5.44 -11.20 2.24
N LEU A 67 -6.65 -10.66 2.07
CA LEU A 67 -7.44 -10.79 0.83
C LEU A 67 -6.75 -10.09 -0.34
N ALA A 68 -6.23 -8.89 -0.12
CA ALA A 68 -5.50 -8.12 -1.12
C ALA A 68 -4.24 -8.86 -1.58
N LEU A 69 -3.41 -9.34 -0.65
CA LEU A 69 -2.23 -10.15 -0.97
C LEU A 69 -2.60 -11.42 -1.74
N LYS A 70 -3.68 -12.11 -1.36
CA LYS A 70 -4.19 -13.28 -2.09
C LYS A 70 -4.61 -12.94 -3.52
N SER A 71 -5.18 -11.77 -3.75
CA SER A 71 -5.55 -11.28 -5.09
C SER A 71 -4.33 -10.91 -5.95
N LEU A 72 -3.23 -10.49 -5.33
CA LEU A 72 -1.99 -10.10 -6.01
C LEU A 72 -1.07 -11.29 -6.29
N ALA A 73 -1.10 -12.33 -5.44
CA ALA A 73 -0.31 -13.55 -5.55
C ALA A 73 -0.84 -14.55 -6.61
N LYS A 74 -1.47 -14.05 -7.67
CA LYS A 74 -1.95 -14.86 -8.78
C LYS A 74 -0.82 -15.44 -9.60
#